data_AF-G3BEX9-F1
#
_entry.id   AF-G3BEX9-F1
#
_cell.length_a   1.000
_cell.length_b   1.000
_cell.length_c   1.000
_cell.angle_alpha   90.00
_cell.angle_beta   90.00
_cell.angle_gamma   90.00
#
_symmetry.space_group_name_H-M   'P 1'
#
loop_
_entity.id
_entity.type
_entity.pdbx_description
1 polymer ?
#
loop_
_entity_poly.entity_id
_entity_poly.type
_entity_poly.pdbx_seq_one_letter_code
_entity_poly.pdbx_strand_id
1 'polypeptide(L)'
;MRTTVLSIKANLENCTDVEPVDNEDYPHDYGFTIECKACKFRHPKQIMVNRFDTEHVQLYVNKPTRVVNFSIKCKDCRRVLFIILKRTEQSLTLQDSEHDTFVPILDVHTHGCIIIDFSLEDQFQCKTMKGKVIDGVDLRGNDWSEFDENGNVPMTITDFSYKLTTLDGNAEVTKLND
;
A
#
# COMPACT_ATOMS: atom_id res chain seq x y z
N MET A 1 2.38 -5.69 18.10
CA MET A 1 2.29 -5.63 16.63
C MET A 1 1.44 -4.42 16.33
N ARG A 2 1.88 -3.55 15.44
CA ARG A 2 1.17 -2.32 15.10
C ARG A 2 0.61 -2.48 13.69
N THR A 3 -0.60 -1.98 13.45
CA THR A 3 -1.24 -2.01 12.13
C THR A 3 -1.33 -0.60 11.59
N THR A 4 -0.88 -0.43 10.35
CA THR A 4 -1.11 0.78 9.56
C THR A 4 -1.98 0.39 8.37
N VAL A 5 -3.05 1.13 8.14
CA VAL A 5 -3.94 0.93 6.99
C VAL A 5 -3.58 1.96 5.93
N LEU A 6 -3.25 1.49 4.72
CA LEU A 6 -3.13 2.32 3.54
C LEU A 6 -4.48 2.37 2.84
N SER A 7 -5.02 3.57 2.69
CA SER A 7 -6.24 3.84 1.92
C SER A 7 -5.93 4.75 0.75
N ILE A 8 -6.70 4.61 -0.33
CA ILE A 8 -6.59 5.45 -1.54
C ILE A 8 -7.90 6.16 -1.82
N LYS A 9 -7.82 7.26 -2.56
CA LYS A 9 -8.95 8.04 -3.05
C LYS A 9 -8.54 8.72 -4.36
N ALA A 10 -9.46 8.86 -5.30
CA ALA A 10 -9.27 9.57 -6.56
C ALA A 10 -10.63 9.96 -7.15
N ASN A 11 -10.62 10.87 -8.10
CA ASN A 11 -11.75 11.18 -8.97
C ASN A 11 -11.72 10.23 -10.18
N LEU A 12 -12.81 9.49 -10.41
CA LEU A 12 -12.90 8.49 -11.48
C LEU A 12 -13.92 8.92 -12.54
N GLU A 13 -13.57 8.78 -13.82
CA GLU A 13 -14.48 8.98 -14.93
C GLU A 13 -14.42 7.78 -15.88
N ASN A 14 -15.58 7.17 -16.19
CA ASN A 14 -15.73 6.02 -17.07
C ASN A 14 -14.87 4.78 -16.73
N CYS A 15 -14.34 4.71 -15.50
CA CYS A 15 -13.67 3.54 -14.93
C CYS A 15 -14.09 3.33 -13.47
N THR A 16 -13.84 2.12 -12.97
CA THR A 16 -14.11 1.71 -11.57
C THR A 16 -13.04 0.74 -11.10
N ASP A 17 -13.13 0.32 -9.84
CA ASP A 17 -12.34 -0.76 -9.23
C ASP A 17 -10.82 -0.52 -9.36
N VAL A 18 -10.37 0.70 -9.03
CA VAL A 18 -8.94 1.04 -9.04
C VAL A 18 -8.25 0.35 -7.87
N GLU A 19 -7.21 -0.43 -8.15
CA GLU A 19 -6.43 -1.16 -7.15
C GLU A 19 -5.01 -1.45 -7.63
N PRO A 20 -4.05 -1.77 -6.73
CA PRO A 20 -2.74 -2.25 -7.14
C PRO A 20 -2.84 -3.54 -7.95
N VAL A 21 -2.03 -3.70 -9.00
CA VAL A 21 -1.83 -5.02 -9.64
C VAL A 21 -1.02 -5.86 -8.66
N ASP A 22 -1.66 -6.80 -7.95
CA ASP A 22 -1.01 -7.57 -6.88
C ASP A 22 -1.44 -9.05 -6.85
N ASN A 23 -0.76 -9.88 -7.64
CA ASN A 23 -1.01 -11.32 -7.77
C ASN A 23 0.32 -12.12 -7.80
N GLU A 24 0.27 -13.46 -7.85
CA GLU A 24 1.50 -14.28 -7.79
C GLU A 24 2.40 -14.09 -9.02
N ASP A 25 1.81 -13.80 -10.19
CA ASP A 25 2.55 -13.56 -11.43
C ASP A 25 3.13 -12.14 -11.48
N TYR A 26 2.45 -11.18 -10.83
CA TYR A 26 2.87 -9.80 -10.64
C TYR A 26 2.70 -9.35 -9.19
N PRO A 27 3.64 -9.71 -8.29
CA PRO A 27 3.64 -9.25 -6.90
C PRO A 27 3.85 -7.74 -6.84
N HIS A 28 2.93 -6.99 -6.25
CA HIS A 28 3.09 -5.53 -6.17
C HIS A 28 4.18 -5.16 -5.17
N ASP A 29 5.12 -4.31 -5.58
CA ASP A 29 6.17 -3.81 -4.71
C ASP A 29 5.73 -2.55 -3.95
N TYR A 30 5.31 -2.72 -2.69
CA TYR A 30 4.90 -1.60 -1.84
C TYR A 30 6.10 -0.87 -1.24
N GLY A 31 6.23 0.41 -1.55
CA GLY A 31 7.30 1.28 -1.06
C GLY A 31 6.97 1.93 0.28
N PHE A 32 7.82 1.71 1.29
CA PHE A 32 7.65 2.34 2.61
C PHE A 32 8.89 3.07 3.10
N THR A 33 8.68 4.21 3.74
CA THR A 33 9.69 4.80 4.64
C THR A 33 9.41 4.36 6.07
N ILE A 34 10.42 3.80 6.75
CA ILE A 34 10.27 3.27 8.11
C ILE A 34 11.17 3.95 9.14
N GLU A 35 10.67 4.04 10.37
CA GLU A 35 11.43 4.46 11.55
C GLU A 35 11.48 3.33 12.58
N CYS A 36 12.65 3.09 13.18
CA CYS A 36 12.77 2.18 14.31
C CYS A 36 12.05 2.74 15.54
N LYS A 37 11.08 2.00 16.07
CA LYS A 37 10.32 2.39 17.27
C LYS A 37 11.22 2.53 18.50
N ALA A 38 12.32 1.77 18.56
CA ALA A 38 13.20 1.69 19.73
C ALA A 38 14.18 2.85 19.87
N CYS A 39 14.89 3.20 18.79
CA CYS A 39 15.94 4.21 18.81
C CYS A 39 15.68 5.40 17.89
N LYS A 40 14.51 5.45 17.23
CA LYS A 40 14.10 6.55 16.34
C LYS A 40 14.95 6.72 15.09
N PHE A 41 15.81 5.75 14.77
CA PHE A 41 16.55 5.73 13.52
C PHE A 41 15.58 5.54 12.32
N ARG A 42 15.53 6.52 11.42
CA ARG A 42 14.83 6.44 10.13
C ARG A 42 15.72 5.76 9.10
N HIS A 43 15.20 4.74 8.42
CA HIS A 43 15.95 4.07 7.37
C HIS A 43 16.21 5.05 6.21
N PRO A 44 17.45 5.16 5.70
CA PRO A 44 17.81 6.22 4.75
C PRO A 44 17.28 5.97 3.33
N LYS A 45 16.84 4.75 3.04
CA LYS A 45 16.22 4.37 1.76
C LYS A 45 14.81 3.89 1.99
N GLN A 46 13.98 4.04 0.98
CA GLN A 46 12.72 3.32 0.92
C GLN A 46 12.97 1.81 0.91
N ILE A 47 12.09 1.07 1.58
CA ILE A 47 12.06 -0.38 1.52
C ILE A 47 10.91 -0.79 0.62
N MET A 48 11.18 -1.76 -0.26
CA MET A 48 10.17 -2.37 -1.12
C MET A 48 9.76 -3.69 -0.50
N VAL A 49 8.46 -3.92 -0.38
CA VAL A 49 7.91 -5.14 0.20
C VAL A 49 6.75 -5.59 -0.67
N ASN A 50 6.82 -6.80 -1.22
CA ASN A 50 5.66 -7.47 -1.80
C ASN A 50 5.10 -8.51 -0.82
N ARG A 51 3.84 -8.90 -0.99
CA ARG A 51 3.14 -9.78 -0.03
C ARG A 51 3.39 -11.28 -0.26
N PHE A 52 4.08 -11.65 -1.33
CA PHE A 52 4.33 -13.03 -1.72
C PHE A 52 5.72 -13.52 -1.32
N ASP A 53 6.67 -12.60 -1.14
CA ASP A 53 7.93 -12.88 -0.49
C ASP A 53 7.70 -13.35 0.94
N THR A 54 8.45 -14.37 1.33
CA THR A 54 8.34 -14.96 2.67
C THR A 54 9.72 -15.16 3.29
N GLU A 55 9.86 -14.67 4.52
CA GLU A 55 11.03 -14.85 5.37
C GLU A 55 10.62 -15.46 6.71
N HIS A 56 11.52 -16.24 7.30
CA HIS A 56 11.34 -16.84 8.61
C HIS A 56 12.14 -16.10 9.67
N VAL A 57 11.44 -15.42 10.59
CA VAL A 57 12.05 -14.62 11.65
C VAL A 57 11.81 -15.25 13.01
N GLN A 58 12.88 -15.59 13.72
CA GLN A 58 12.84 -15.98 15.13
C GLN A 58 13.45 -14.86 15.99
N LEU A 59 12.59 -14.17 16.76
CA LEU A 59 13.03 -13.05 17.60
C LEU A 59 13.83 -13.50 18.83
N TYR A 60 13.53 -14.68 19.37
CA TYR A 60 14.17 -15.24 20.56
C TYR A 60 14.23 -16.77 20.41
N VAL A 61 15.29 -17.38 20.95
CA VAL A 61 15.56 -18.83 20.85
C VAL A 61 14.35 -19.69 21.27
N ASN A 62 13.59 -19.24 22.27
CA ASN A 62 12.45 -19.98 22.84
C ASN A 62 11.08 -19.47 22.33
N LYS A 63 11.04 -18.75 21.21
CA LYS A 63 9.80 -18.26 20.61
C LYS A 63 9.58 -18.89 19.24
N PRO A 64 8.30 -19.10 18.84
CA PRO A 64 8.00 -19.64 17.52
C PRO A 64 8.51 -18.70 16.44
N THR A 65 9.02 -19.28 15.37
CA THR A 65 9.35 -18.58 14.14
C THR A 65 8.10 -17.96 13.54
N ARG A 66 8.22 -16.74 13.05
CA ARG A 66 7.16 -16.02 12.33
C ARG A 66 7.47 -16.04 10.84
N VAL A 67 6.44 -16.23 10.03
CA VAL A 67 6.51 -15.98 8.59
C VAL A 67 6.20 -14.51 8.37
N VAL A 68 7.06 -13.79 7.68
CA VAL A 68 6.94 -12.35 7.41
C VAL A 68 7.25 -12.06 5.96
N ASN A 69 6.86 -10.90 5.45
CA ASN A 69 7.17 -10.53 4.06
C ASN A 69 8.53 -9.86 3.91
N PHE A 70 8.96 -9.13 4.94
CA PHE A 70 10.26 -8.46 4.93
C PHE A 70 10.81 -8.34 6.34
N SER A 71 12.11 -8.56 6.52
CA SER A 71 12.80 -8.29 7.77
C SER A 71 14.13 -7.57 7.60
N ILE A 72 14.48 -6.72 8.56
CA ILE A 72 15.74 -5.96 8.57
C ILE A 72 16.24 -5.76 10.00
N LYS A 73 17.56 -5.78 10.21
CA LYS A 73 18.16 -5.32 11.48
C LYS A 73 18.36 -3.82 11.45
N CYS A 74 17.83 -3.12 12.44
CA CYS A 74 18.07 -1.68 12.62
C CYS A 74 19.58 -1.40 12.60
N LYS A 75 20.01 -0.43 11.78
CA LYS A 75 21.43 -0.08 11.65
C LYS A 75 22.04 0.40 12.97
N ASP A 76 21.24 1.10 13.77
CA ASP A 76 21.66 1.71 15.02
C ASP A 76 21.52 0.75 16.21
N CYS A 77 20.30 0.44 16.66
CA CYS A 77 20.10 -0.41 17.86
C CYS A 77 20.14 -1.93 17.61
N ARG A 78 20.38 -2.37 16.36
CA ARG A 78 20.51 -3.79 15.95
C ARG A 78 19.28 -4.68 16.15
N ARG A 79 18.17 -4.16 16.68
CA ARG A 79 16.90 -4.90 16.82
C ARG A 79 16.36 -5.31 15.46
N VAL A 80 15.78 -6.51 15.39
CA VAL A 80 15.07 -7.00 14.21
C VAL A 80 13.74 -6.27 14.07
N LEU A 81 13.49 -5.76 12.88
CA LEU A 81 12.27 -5.10 12.43
C LEU A 81 11.67 -5.97 11.33
N PHE A 82 10.34 -6.07 11.26
CA PHE A 82 9.71 -6.79 10.15
C PHE A 82 8.34 -6.23 9.80
N ILE A 83 7.92 -6.55 8.58
CA ILE A 83 6.64 -6.17 7.97
C ILE A 83 5.92 -7.43 7.48
N ILE A 84 4.60 -7.46 7.70
CA ILE A 84 3.66 -8.40 7.11
C ILE A 84 2.60 -7.58 6.40
N LEU A 85 2.38 -7.87 5.12
CA LEU A 85 1.39 -7.24 4.28
C LEU A 85 0.17 -8.13 4.12
N LYS A 86 -1.00 -7.50 4.10
CA LYS A 86 -2.26 -8.17 3.77
C LYS A 86 -3.13 -7.23 2.94
N ARG A 87 -3.45 -7.65 1.71
CA ARG A 87 -4.45 -6.95 0.87
C ARG A 87 -5.82 -7.01 1.52
N THR A 88 -6.56 -5.93 1.41
CA THR A 88 -8.02 -5.96 1.60
C THR A 88 -8.68 -6.52 0.34
N GLU A 89 -9.95 -6.89 0.45
CA GLU A 89 -10.78 -7.31 -0.69
C GLU A 89 -11.40 -6.11 -1.41
N GLN A 90 -10.92 -4.89 -1.14
CA GLN A 90 -11.50 -3.65 -1.65
C GLN A 90 -10.64 -3.03 -2.74
N SER A 91 -11.34 -2.38 -3.66
CA SER A 91 -10.85 -1.53 -4.73
C SER A 91 -11.62 -0.22 -4.69
N LEU A 92 -11.02 0.89 -5.13
CA LEU A 92 -11.71 2.18 -5.21
C LEU A 92 -12.74 2.14 -6.33
N THR A 93 -14.02 2.13 -5.98
CA THR A 93 -15.12 2.10 -6.96
C THR A 93 -15.51 3.50 -7.42
N LEU A 94 -16.27 3.58 -8.53
CA LEU A 94 -16.86 4.85 -8.97
C LEU A 94 -17.75 5.47 -7.88
N GLN A 95 -18.50 4.66 -7.13
CA GLN A 95 -19.34 5.13 -6.03
C GLN A 95 -18.51 5.73 -4.89
N ASP A 96 -17.39 5.10 -4.52
CA ASP A 96 -16.49 5.63 -3.48
C ASP A 96 -15.91 6.98 -3.91
N SER A 97 -15.59 7.11 -5.20
CA SER A 97 -15.11 8.35 -5.83
C SER A 97 -16.16 9.47 -5.74
N GLU A 98 -17.41 9.19 -6.14
CA GLU A 98 -18.53 10.15 -6.06
C GLU A 98 -18.82 10.61 -4.61
N HIS A 99 -18.49 9.77 -3.63
CA HIS A 99 -18.64 10.08 -2.20
C HIS A 99 -17.36 10.63 -1.54
N ASP A 100 -16.31 10.95 -2.31
CA ASP A 100 -15.03 11.45 -1.81
C ASP A 100 -14.43 10.59 -0.67
N THR A 101 -14.58 9.26 -0.79
CA THR A 101 -14.28 8.31 0.29
C THR A 101 -12.90 7.65 0.11
N PHE A 102 -12.12 7.61 1.20
CA PHE A 102 -10.89 6.82 1.24
C PHE A 102 -11.21 5.33 1.43
N VAL A 103 -10.74 4.50 0.51
CA VAL A 103 -10.94 3.05 0.51
C VAL A 103 -9.65 2.34 0.98
N PRO A 104 -9.68 1.53 2.05
CA PRO A 104 -8.52 0.79 2.51
C PRO A 104 -8.14 -0.32 1.54
N ILE A 105 -6.89 -0.33 1.09
CA ILE A 105 -6.34 -1.32 0.16
C ILE A 105 -5.30 -2.24 0.82
N LEU A 106 -4.59 -1.80 1.85
CA LEU A 106 -3.51 -2.61 2.41
C LEU A 106 -3.39 -2.46 3.92
N ASP A 107 -3.41 -3.59 4.61
CA ASP A 107 -3.00 -3.68 6.01
C ASP A 107 -1.49 -3.95 6.08
N VAL A 108 -0.78 -3.04 6.73
CA VAL A 108 0.67 -3.12 6.96
C VAL A 108 0.92 -3.40 8.44
N HIS A 109 1.18 -4.65 8.77
CA HIS A 109 1.50 -5.05 10.13
C HIS A 109 3.00 -4.97 10.38
N THR A 110 3.40 -4.21 11.40
CA THR A 110 4.80 -3.96 11.71
C THR A 110 5.21 -4.46 13.09
N HIS A 111 6.48 -4.84 13.21
CA HIS A 111 7.14 -5.11 14.48
C HIS A 111 8.46 -4.34 14.57
N GLY A 112 8.65 -3.62 15.67
CA GLY A 112 9.87 -2.86 15.93
C GLY A 112 10.02 -1.57 15.11
N CYS A 113 9.22 -1.35 14.07
CA CYS A 113 9.21 -0.16 13.24
C CYS A 113 7.83 0.53 13.17
N ILE A 114 7.82 1.73 12.58
CA ILE A 114 6.66 2.57 12.30
C ILE A 114 6.73 2.94 10.81
N ILE A 115 5.60 2.88 10.11
CA ILE A 115 5.48 3.42 8.74
C ILE A 115 5.36 4.93 8.85
N ILE A 116 6.29 5.65 8.22
CA ILE A 116 6.33 7.11 8.19
C ILE A 116 5.77 7.64 6.87
N ASP A 117 5.98 6.88 5.80
CA ASP A 117 5.49 7.25 4.47
C ASP A 117 5.27 6.03 3.59
N PHE A 118 4.48 6.25 2.56
CA PHE A 118 4.25 5.34 1.45
C PHE A 118 4.72 6.02 0.16
N SER A 119 5.21 5.23 -0.79
CA SER A 119 5.54 5.73 -2.12
C SER A 119 4.93 4.84 -3.19
N LEU A 120 4.44 5.49 -4.24
CA LEU A 120 3.93 4.84 -5.44
C LEU A 120 5.13 4.50 -6.33
N GLU A 121 5.51 3.23 -6.38
CA GLU A 121 6.60 2.79 -7.26
C GLU A 121 6.14 1.89 -8.40
N ASP A 122 4.96 1.29 -8.25
CA ASP A 122 4.48 0.20 -9.08
C ASP A 122 3.05 0.46 -9.59
N GLN A 123 2.61 -0.33 -10.56
CA GLN A 123 1.41 -0.09 -11.34
C GLN A 123 0.12 -0.50 -10.64
N PHE A 124 -0.93 0.23 -10.98
CA PHE A 124 -2.30 -0.06 -10.62
C PHE A 124 -3.04 -0.65 -11.83
N GLN A 125 -4.24 -1.14 -11.58
CA GLN A 125 -5.23 -1.52 -12.57
C GLN A 125 -6.54 -0.81 -12.27
N CYS A 126 -7.39 -0.71 -13.28
CA CYS A 126 -8.78 -0.35 -13.13
C CYS A 126 -9.64 -1.23 -14.03
N LYS A 127 -10.97 -1.07 -13.96
CA LYS A 127 -11.91 -1.68 -14.90
C LYS A 127 -12.66 -0.62 -15.67
N THR A 128 -12.90 -0.89 -16.94
CA THR A 128 -13.87 -0.11 -17.73
C THR A 128 -15.28 -0.31 -17.14
N MET A 129 -16.22 0.57 -17.49
CA MET A 129 -17.64 0.39 -17.09
C MET A 129 -18.28 -0.90 -17.63
N LYS A 130 -17.63 -1.59 -18.58
CA LYS A 130 -18.04 -2.89 -19.11
C LYS A 130 -17.35 -4.08 -18.44
N GLY A 131 -16.50 -3.84 -17.43
CA GLY A 131 -15.82 -4.86 -16.64
C GLY A 131 -14.51 -5.39 -17.22
N LYS A 132 -13.99 -4.80 -18.31
CA LYS A 132 -12.65 -5.16 -18.83
C LYS A 132 -11.58 -4.58 -17.90
N VAL A 133 -10.64 -5.40 -17.47
CA VAL A 133 -9.47 -4.96 -16.69
C VAL A 133 -8.47 -4.23 -17.60
N ILE A 134 -7.94 -3.12 -17.11
CA ILE A 134 -6.89 -2.31 -17.71
C ILE A 134 -5.73 -2.27 -16.71
N ASP A 135 -4.62 -2.92 -17.05
CA ASP A 135 -3.40 -2.92 -16.26
C ASP A 135 -2.48 -1.75 -16.68
N GLY A 136 -1.43 -1.49 -15.90
CA GLY A 136 -0.42 -0.49 -16.26
C GLY A 136 -0.85 0.95 -15.98
N VAL A 137 -1.82 1.15 -15.08
CA VAL A 137 -2.24 2.47 -14.61
C VAL A 137 -1.13 3.05 -13.73
N ASP A 138 -0.45 4.09 -14.23
CA ASP A 138 0.62 4.79 -13.52
C ASP A 138 0.08 6.03 -12.81
N LEU A 139 0.03 5.97 -11.47
CA LEU A 139 -0.52 7.04 -10.62
C LEU A 139 0.57 7.87 -9.91
N ARG A 140 1.84 7.73 -10.30
CA ARG A 140 2.95 8.51 -9.71
C ARG A 140 2.82 10.01 -9.94
N GLY A 141 2.13 10.40 -11.01
CA GLY A 141 1.78 11.79 -11.32
C GLY A 141 0.44 12.26 -10.77
N ASN A 142 -0.20 11.46 -9.90
CA ASN A 142 -1.56 11.62 -9.36
C ASN A 142 -2.71 11.53 -10.38
N ASP A 143 -2.42 11.72 -11.66
CA ASP A 143 -3.40 11.67 -12.74
C ASP A 143 -3.02 10.62 -13.79
N TRP A 144 -4.04 9.98 -14.36
CA TRP A 144 -3.92 9.03 -15.46
C TRP A 144 -5.13 9.14 -16.39
N SER A 145 -4.92 8.92 -17.68
CA SER A 145 -6.02 8.87 -18.65
C SER A 145 -5.69 7.93 -19.82
N GLU A 146 -6.73 7.27 -20.33
CA GLU A 146 -6.67 6.43 -21.52
C GLU A 146 -8.03 6.47 -22.23
N PHE A 147 -8.11 6.06 -23.50
CA PHE A 147 -9.36 5.99 -24.24
C PHE A 147 -9.84 4.53 -24.34
N ASP A 148 -11.04 4.21 -23.85
CA ASP A 148 -11.65 2.89 -24.05
C ASP A 148 -12.26 2.81 -25.46
N GLU A 149 -11.54 2.21 -26.41
CA GLU A 149 -12.01 2.02 -27.78
C GLU A 149 -13.35 1.26 -27.87
N ASN A 150 -13.60 0.32 -26.95
CA ASN A 150 -14.84 -0.46 -26.96
C ASN A 150 -16.02 0.32 -26.38
N GLY A 151 -15.76 1.22 -25.43
CA GLY A 151 -16.73 2.13 -24.84
C GLY A 151 -16.95 3.38 -25.69
N ASN A 152 -15.96 3.75 -26.51
CA ASN A 152 -15.83 5.02 -27.21
C ASN A 152 -15.93 6.22 -26.25
N VAL A 153 -15.26 6.12 -25.09
CA VAL A 153 -15.24 7.13 -24.03
C VAL A 153 -13.82 7.29 -23.45
N PRO A 154 -13.42 8.50 -23.01
CA PRO A 154 -12.20 8.67 -22.24
C PRO A 154 -12.38 8.12 -20.83
N MET A 155 -11.36 7.44 -20.30
CA MET A 155 -11.24 7.06 -18.90
C MET A 155 -10.24 7.97 -18.22
N THR A 156 -10.57 8.46 -17.04
CA THR A 156 -9.67 9.32 -16.27
C THR A 156 -9.66 8.92 -14.80
N ILE A 157 -8.49 9.02 -14.20
CA ILE A 157 -8.26 8.96 -12.76
C ILE A 157 -7.50 10.23 -12.42
N THR A 158 -8.05 11.10 -11.60
CA THR A 158 -7.36 12.35 -11.21
C THR A 158 -7.37 12.54 -9.70
N ASP A 159 -6.52 13.45 -9.23
CA ASP A 159 -6.43 13.82 -7.82
C ASP A 159 -6.18 12.59 -6.92
N PHE A 160 -5.39 11.63 -7.42
CA PHE A 160 -5.05 10.45 -6.64
C PHE A 160 -4.35 10.85 -5.34
N SER A 161 -4.87 10.32 -4.25
CA SER A 161 -4.41 10.58 -2.90
C SER A 161 -4.37 9.29 -2.09
N TYR A 162 -3.44 9.24 -1.14
CA TYR A 162 -3.34 8.14 -0.20
C TYR A 162 -3.37 8.64 1.23
N LYS A 163 -3.81 7.75 2.13
CA LYS A 163 -3.90 7.98 3.56
C LYS A 163 -3.31 6.80 4.30
N LEU A 164 -2.41 7.08 5.24
CA LEU A 164 -1.90 6.12 6.19
C LEU A 164 -2.55 6.37 7.55
N THR A 165 -3.33 5.40 8.03
CA THR A 165 -3.93 5.42 9.36
C THR A 165 -3.25 4.39 10.24
N THR A 166 -2.50 4.86 11.25
CA THR A 166 -1.76 3.99 12.18
C THR A 166 -2.50 3.86 13.50
N LEU A 167 -2.74 2.61 13.91
CA LEU A 167 -3.35 2.29 15.21
C LEU A 167 -2.26 1.98 16.25
N ASP A 168 -2.04 2.88 17.23
CA ASP A 168 -1.10 2.67 18.34
C ASP A 168 -1.79 2.79 19.71
N GLY A 169 -2.31 1.67 20.20
CA GLY A 169 -3.13 1.68 21.42
C GLY A 169 -4.47 2.38 21.16
N ASN A 170 -4.75 3.47 21.90
CA ASN A 170 -5.95 4.29 21.70
C ASN A 170 -5.72 5.51 20.79
N ALA A 171 -4.49 5.72 20.32
CA ALA A 171 -4.16 6.85 19.46
C ALA A 171 -4.21 6.44 17.98
N GLU A 172 -4.92 7.23 17.19
CA GLU A 172 -4.94 7.17 15.73
C GLU A 172 -4.06 8.28 15.18
N VAL A 173 -3.08 7.92 14.33
CA VAL A 173 -2.23 8.87 13.64
C VAL A 173 -2.46 8.74 12.16
N THR A 174 -2.86 9.85 11.52
CA THR A 174 -3.19 9.89 10.10
C THR A 174 -2.20 10.76 9.35
N LYS A 175 -1.71 10.25 8.22
CA LYS A 175 -0.94 11.01 7.25
C LYS A 175 -1.63 10.95 5.89
N LEU A 176 -1.79 12.09 5.25
CA LEU A 176 -2.16 12.21 3.84
C LEU A 176 -0.89 12.47 3.02
N ASN A 177 -0.91 12.17 1.73
CA ASN A 177 0.14 12.65 0.84
C ASN A 177 0.09 14.19 0.75
N ASP A 178 1.27 14.81 0.81
CA ASP A 178 1.45 16.27 0.67
C ASP A 178 1.38 16.69 -0.81
#